data_AF-A0A975B4M0-F1
#
_entry.id   AF-A0A975B4M0-F1
#
_cell.length_a   1.000
_cell.length_b   1.000
_cell.length_c   1.000
_cell.angle_alpha   90.00
_cell.angle_beta   90.00
_cell.angle_gamma   90.00
#
_symmetry.space_group_name_H-M   'P 1'
#
loop_
_entity.id
_entity.type
_entity.pdbx_description
1 polymer ?
#
loop_
_entity_poly.entity_id
_entity_poly.type
_entity_poly.pdbx_seq_one_letter_code
_entity_poly.pdbx_strand_id
1 'polypeptide(L)'
;MNKGRLIGRIAQDIKIETNNGSTFAALSLDIDESWISNEELKSRTQRVHVKASGQVAEKLEIMKPIKGNLLMIEGRMNNYSREMDGQRLYFSEVRAFSAEIIRESHNAPNTHLNQNIFCFIGRLGSDPVLRTTPKGQMVSFDIACNEYYKGEKNTQWIKMAIFNKTAENAATILSRGRLVYVEGKVHTSEYEKDGEKKTSTGIIVRSWKALDKKPGFQGSSESFSQDSYQPQDETNGFYDADDDEIPF
;
A
#
# COMPACT_ATOMS: atom_id res chain seq x y z
N MET A 1 -0.87 -12.73 -4.12
CA MET A 1 -2.08 -11.92 -3.82
C MET A 1 -1.67 -10.45 -3.77
N ASN A 2 -2.47 -9.57 -4.36
CA ASN A 2 -2.29 -8.12 -4.38
C ASN A 2 -3.68 -7.50 -4.41
N LYS A 3 -4.20 -7.08 -3.25
CA LYS A 3 -5.55 -6.52 -3.10
C LYS A 3 -5.51 -5.34 -2.14
N GLY A 4 -6.26 -4.30 -2.45
CA GLY A 4 -6.45 -3.17 -1.57
C GLY A 4 -7.89 -2.69 -1.58
N ARG A 5 -8.28 -2.10 -0.46
CA ARG A 5 -9.52 -1.35 -0.29
C ARG A 5 -9.15 0.05 0.17
N LEU A 6 -9.67 1.03 -0.57
CA LEU A 6 -9.56 2.43 -0.24
C LEU A 6 -10.96 2.98 -0.02
N ILE A 7 -11.12 3.80 1.01
CA ILE A 7 -12.25 4.69 1.17
C ILE A 7 -11.69 6.08 1.41
N GLY A 8 -12.00 7.01 0.52
CA GLY A 8 -11.47 8.37 0.56
C GLY A 8 -12.26 9.32 -0.34
N ARG A 9 -11.99 10.60 -0.20
CA ARG A 9 -12.68 11.66 -0.97
C ARG A 9 -12.00 11.87 -2.30
N ILE A 10 -12.79 12.09 -3.35
CA ILE A 10 -12.26 12.47 -4.66
C ILE A 10 -11.52 13.81 -4.53
N ALA A 11 -10.21 13.81 -4.79
CA ALA A 11 -9.35 14.98 -4.60
C ALA A 11 -9.54 16.04 -5.71
N GLN A 12 -9.87 15.59 -6.92
CA GLN A 12 -9.98 16.40 -8.12
C GLN A 12 -10.95 15.76 -9.12
N ASP A 13 -11.40 16.52 -10.11
CA ASP A 13 -12.29 16.01 -11.15
C ASP A 13 -11.70 14.78 -11.84
N ILE A 14 -12.56 13.77 -12.04
CA ILE A 14 -12.19 12.51 -12.67
C ILE A 14 -11.95 12.78 -14.16
N LYS A 15 -10.78 12.35 -14.65
CA LYS A 15 -10.47 12.38 -16.07
C LYS A 15 -10.96 11.09 -16.70
N ILE A 16 -11.92 11.18 -17.62
CA ILE A 16 -12.45 10.05 -18.37
C ILE A 16 -12.04 10.20 -19.83
N GLU A 17 -11.50 9.12 -20.38
CA GLU A 17 -11.05 9.05 -21.77
C GLU A 17 -11.57 7.75 -22.39
N THR A 18 -12.13 7.85 -23.59
CA THR A 18 -12.58 6.68 -24.37
C THR A 18 -11.74 6.58 -25.63
N ASN A 19 -11.03 5.47 -25.79
CA ASN A 19 -10.18 5.21 -26.95
C ASN A 19 -10.34 3.76 -27.42
N ASN A 20 -10.52 3.55 -28.72
CA ASN A 20 -10.64 2.24 -29.35
C ASN A 20 -11.70 1.33 -28.65
N GLY A 21 -12.82 1.92 -28.26
CA GLY A 21 -13.91 1.20 -27.59
C GLY A 21 -13.64 0.81 -26.13
N SER A 22 -12.56 1.32 -25.52
CA SER A 22 -12.26 1.14 -24.10
C SER A 22 -12.33 2.48 -23.37
N THR A 23 -13.12 2.53 -22.30
CA THR A 23 -13.18 3.68 -21.39
C THR A 23 -12.17 3.51 -20.26
N PHE A 24 -11.48 4.60 -19.93
CA PHE A 24 -10.53 4.71 -18.83
C PHE A 24 -10.91 5.88 -17.94
N ALA A 25 -10.75 5.72 -16.63
CA ALA A 25 -10.91 6.81 -15.69
C ALA A 25 -9.65 6.93 -14.83
N ALA A 26 -9.11 8.14 -14.71
CA ALA A 26 -8.02 8.49 -13.82
C ALA A 26 -8.52 9.47 -12.75
N LEU A 27 -8.28 9.14 -11.49
CA LEU A 27 -8.67 9.94 -10.33
C LEU A 27 -7.66 9.80 -9.21
N SER A 28 -7.80 10.65 -8.20
CA SER A 28 -7.04 10.57 -6.96
C SER A 28 -8.00 10.60 -5.78
N LEU A 29 -7.75 9.77 -4.78
CA LEU A 29 -8.46 9.79 -3.50
C LEU A 29 -7.57 10.41 -2.43
N ASP A 30 -8.13 11.34 -1.67
CA ASP A 30 -7.56 11.85 -0.42
C ASP A 30 -8.15 11.02 0.73
N ILE A 31 -7.27 10.35 1.46
CA ILE A 31 -7.64 9.47 2.58
C ILE A 31 -7.04 10.07 3.84
N ASP A 32 -7.90 10.58 4.72
CA ASP A 32 -7.44 11.12 6.00
C ASP A 32 -7.27 9.99 7.01
N GLU A 33 -6.08 9.91 7.59
CA GLU A 33 -5.67 8.96 8.61
C GLU A 33 -5.38 9.74 9.90
N SER A 34 -5.93 9.29 11.02
CA SER A 34 -5.67 9.89 12.34
C SER A 34 -5.20 8.84 13.33
N TRP A 35 -4.30 9.23 14.23
CA TRP A 35 -3.74 8.37 15.26
C TRP A 35 -3.31 9.19 16.48
N ILE A 36 -3.06 8.51 17.59
CA ILE A 36 -2.51 9.13 18.80
C ILE A 36 -1.01 8.86 18.84
N SER A 37 -0.21 9.90 19.05
CA SER A 37 1.25 9.83 19.19
C SER A 37 1.65 10.83 20.27
N ASN A 38 2.39 10.37 21.28
CA ASN A 38 2.76 11.17 22.46
C ASN A 38 1.57 11.90 23.10
N GLU A 39 0.45 11.19 23.29
CA GLU A 39 -0.80 11.73 23.86
C GLU A 39 -1.51 12.81 23.01
N GLU A 40 -0.96 13.14 21.83
CA GLU A 40 -1.55 14.11 20.91
C GLU A 40 -2.26 13.39 19.75
N LEU A 41 -3.43 13.90 19.35
CA LEU A 41 -4.11 13.47 18.14
C LEU A 41 -3.38 14.06 16.93
N LYS A 42 -2.82 13.19 16.10
CA LYS A 42 -2.21 13.54 14.83
C LYS A 42 -3.07 13.06 13.68
N SER A 43 -2.96 13.74 12.55
CA SER A 43 -3.66 13.35 11.32
C SER A 43 -2.82 13.68 10.10
N ARG A 44 -3.08 12.96 9.01
CA ARG A 44 -2.50 13.22 7.70
C ARG A 44 -3.46 12.83 6.59
N THR A 45 -3.29 13.42 5.43
CA THR A 45 -4.01 13.02 4.22
C THR A 45 -3.06 12.27 3.29
N GLN A 46 -3.33 10.99 3.05
CA GLN A 46 -2.65 10.23 2.00
C GLN A 46 -3.42 10.36 0.70
N ARG A 47 -2.80 10.99 -0.30
CA ARG A 47 -3.31 10.98 -1.68
C ARG A 47 -2.91 9.69 -2.38
N VAL A 48 -3.87 9.02 -3.00
CA VAL A 48 -3.64 7.78 -3.77
C VAL A 48 -4.21 7.91 -5.16
N HIS A 49 -3.37 7.66 -6.17
CA HIS A 49 -3.79 7.64 -7.57
C HIS A 49 -4.50 6.33 -7.90
N VAL A 50 -5.64 6.43 -8.59
CA VAL A 50 -6.47 5.31 -9.00
C VAL A 50 -6.66 5.36 -10.51
N LYS A 51 -6.59 4.19 -11.14
CA LYS A 51 -7.02 3.98 -12.53
C LYS A 51 -8.10 2.93 -12.60
N ALA A 52 -9.18 3.24 -13.30
CA ALA A 52 -10.21 2.30 -13.69
C ALA A 52 -10.23 2.13 -15.21
N SER A 53 -10.69 0.97 -15.68
CA SER A 53 -10.80 0.66 -17.10
C SER A 53 -12.04 -0.21 -17.36
N GLY A 54 -12.58 -0.15 -18.57
CA GLY A 54 -13.76 -0.92 -18.97
C GLY A 54 -14.96 -0.61 -18.08
N GLN A 55 -15.67 -1.65 -17.63
CA GLN A 55 -16.90 -1.54 -16.85
C GLN A 55 -16.79 -0.62 -15.62
N VAL A 56 -15.66 -0.61 -14.92
CA VAL A 56 -15.48 0.26 -13.75
C VAL A 56 -15.39 1.74 -14.17
N ALA A 57 -14.72 2.03 -15.29
CA ALA A 57 -14.61 3.38 -15.82
C ALA A 57 -15.95 3.85 -16.41
N GLU A 58 -16.64 2.99 -17.16
CA GLU A 58 -18.00 3.24 -17.68
C GLU A 58 -18.98 3.52 -16.54
N LYS A 59 -18.90 2.76 -15.44
CA LYS A 59 -19.71 3.00 -14.24
C LYS A 59 -19.42 4.38 -13.65
N LEU A 60 -18.15 4.79 -13.55
CA LEU A 60 -17.78 6.12 -13.07
C LEU A 60 -18.28 7.23 -14.02
N GLU A 61 -18.25 7.00 -15.33
CA GLU A 61 -18.80 7.90 -16.35
C GLU A 61 -20.32 8.10 -16.22
N ILE A 62 -21.05 7.03 -15.90
CA ILE A 62 -22.50 7.08 -15.69
C ILE A 62 -22.83 7.75 -14.35
N MET A 63 -22.13 7.37 -13.27
CA MET A 63 -22.41 7.89 -11.93
C MET A 63 -21.98 9.36 -11.75
N LYS A 64 -20.99 9.82 -12.53
CA LYS A 64 -20.44 11.19 -12.50
C LYS A 64 -20.16 11.72 -11.08
N PRO A 65 -19.42 10.99 -10.23
CA PRO A 65 -19.07 11.54 -8.93
C PRO A 65 -18.11 12.73 -9.10
N ILE A 66 -18.24 13.69 -8.21
CA ILE A 66 -17.51 14.96 -8.25
C ILE A 66 -16.50 15.06 -7.10
N LYS A 67 -15.59 16.01 -7.20
CA LYS A 67 -14.65 16.36 -6.12
C LYS A 67 -15.37 16.43 -4.77
N GLY A 68 -14.78 15.80 -3.76
CA GLY A 68 -15.30 15.74 -2.39
C GLY A 68 -16.26 14.57 -2.11
N ASN A 69 -16.84 13.93 -3.13
CA ASN A 69 -17.62 12.71 -2.91
C ASN A 69 -16.75 11.60 -2.32
N LEU A 70 -17.35 10.80 -1.43
CA LEU A 70 -16.71 9.65 -0.82
C LEU A 70 -16.84 8.44 -1.74
N LEU A 71 -15.70 7.84 -2.12
CA LEU A 71 -15.65 6.64 -2.93
C LEU A 71 -15.02 5.49 -2.15
N MET A 72 -15.59 4.30 -2.30
CA MET A 72 -14.93 3.04 -2.01
C MET A 72 -14.35 2.46 -3.30
N ILE A 73 -13.04 2.23 -3.30
CA ILE A 73 -12.33 1.56 -4.40
C ILE A 73 -11.78 0.25 -3.88
N GLU A 74 -12.08 -0.84 -4.58
CA GLU A 74 -11.31 -2.07 -4.44
C GLU A 74 -10.44 -2.27 -5.68
N GLY A 75 -9.18 -2.59 -5.44
CA GLY A 75 -8.19 -2.62 -6.50
C GLY A 75 -6.95 -3.38 -6.13
N ARG A 76 -5.92 -3.20 -6.95
CA ARG A 76 -4.60 -3.80 -6.77
C ARG A 76 -3.55 -2.73 -7.01
N MET A 77 -2.45 -2.80 -6.28
CA MET A 77 -1.35 -1.87 -6.49
C MET A 77 -0.62 -2.22 -7.79
N ASN A 78 -0.32 -1.22 -8.60
CA ASN A 78 0.31 -1.36 -9.89
C ASN A 78 1.45 -0.36 -10.00
N ASN A 79 2.67 -0.88 -10.06
CA ASN A 79 3.88 -0.10 -10.21
C ASN A 79 4.38 -0.25 -11.65
N TYR A 80 4.68 0.86 -12.31
CA TYR A 80 5.16 0.86 -13.68
C TYR A 80 6.07 2.04 -13.92
N SER A 81 6.77 2.02 -15.06
CA SER A 81 7.59 3.13 -15.51
C SER A 81 7.13 3.62 -16.88
N ARG A 82 7.32 4.91 -17.15
CA ARG A 82 7.23 5.45 -18.52
C ARG A 82 8.44 6.29 -18.82
N GLU A 83 8.84 6.29 -20.09
CA GLU A 83 9.78 7.29 -20.59
C GLU A 83 9.01 8.57 -20.88
N MET A 84 9.46 9.67 -20.30
CA MET A 84 8.93 11.01 -20.49
C MET A 84 10.13 11.94 -20.62
N ASP A 85 10.19 12.69 -21.72
CA ASP A 85 11.27 13.64 -22.01
C ASP A 85 12.69 13.03 -21.89
N GLY A 86 12.85 11.77 -22.34
CA GLY A 86 14.12 11.04 -22.29
C GLY A 86 14.50 10.50 -20.90
N GLN A 87 13.63 10.68 -19.89
CA GLN A 87 13.83 10.16 -18.54
C GLN A 87 12.82 9.07 -18.21
N ARG A 88 13.29 8.01 -17.54
CA ARG A 88 12.42 6.97 -17.02
C ARG A 88 11.82 7.39 -15.68
N LEU A 89 10.53 7.67 -15.67
CA LEU A 89 9.76 8.01 -14.46
C LEU A 89 9.03 6.77 -13.95
N TYR A 90 8.96 6.63 -12.62
CA TYR A 90 8.28 5.53 -11.93
C TYR A 90 6.98 6.02 -11.32
N PHE A 91 5.93 5.22 -11.45
CA PHE A 91 4.58 5.55 -10.99
C PHE A 91 4.02 4.39 -10.19
N SER A 92 3.28 4.73 -9.14
CA SER A 92 2.49 3.78 -8.36
C SER A 92 1.04 4.23 -8.39
N GLU A 93 0.14 3.33 -8.76
CA GLU A 93 -1.31 3.59 -8.79
C GLU A 93 -2.09 2.36 -8.31
N VAL A 94 -3.35 2.54 -7.99
CA VAL A 94 -4.28 1.46 -7.72
C VAL A 94 -5.13 1.22 -8.95
N ARG A 95 -5.00 0.03 -9.55
CA ARG A 95 -5.91 -0.38 -10.61
C ARG A 95 -7.20 -0.91 -9.99
N ALA A 96 -8.28 -0.16 -10.13
CA ALA A 96 -9.59 -0.49 -9.60
C ALA A 96 -10.22 -1.66 -10.38
N PHE A 97 -10.78 -2.62 -9.65
CA PHE A 97 -11.72 -3.60 -10.18
C PHE A 97 -13.15 -3.38 -9.66
N SER A 98 -13.34 -2.52 -8.65
CA SER A 98 -14.64 -2.05 -8.18
C SER A 98 -14.56 -0.58 -7.75
N ALA A 99 -15.64 0.15 -7.96
CA ALA A 99 -15.82 1.52 -7.50
C ALA A 99 -17.27 1.76 -7.08
N GLU A 100 -17.48 2.23 -5.85
CA GLU A 100 -18.80 2.52 -5.27
C GLU A 100 -18.82 3.91 -4.64
N ILE A 101 -19.90 4.67 -4.88
CA ILE A 101 -20.14 5.93 -4.16
C ILE A 101 -20.75 5.61 -2.80
N ILE A 102 -20.11 6.09 -1.74
CA ILE A 102 -20.71 6.06 -0.42
C ILE A 102 -21.51 7.36 -0.25
N ARG A 103 -22.84 7.22 -0.16
CA ARG A 103 -23.71 8.36 0.09
C ARG A 103 -23.60 8.79 1.54
N GLU A 104 -23.45 10.09 1.76
CA GLU A 104 -23.41 10.68 3.09
C GLU A 104 -24.80 11.22 3.47
N SER A 105 -25.14 11.13 4.76
CA SER A 105 -26.32 11.80 5.30
C SER A 105 -25.96 13.26 5.60
N HIS A 106 -26.90 14.18 5.36
CA HIS A 106 -26.71 15.61 5.62
C HIS A 106 -26.37 15.91 7.09
N ASN A 107 -26.81 15.07 8.03
CA ASN A 107 -26.65 15.31 9.47
C ASN A 107 -25.42 14.61 10.07
N ALA A 108 -24.71 13.77 9.31
CA ALA A 108 -23.54 13.05 9.79
C ALA A 108 -22.62 12.68 8.60
N PRO A 109 -21.57 13.47 8.33
CA PRO A 109 -20.59 13.09 7.33
C PRO A 109 -19.85 11.83 7.76
N ASN A 110 -19.58 10.93 6.81
CA ASN A 110 -19.04 9.60 7.06
C ASN A 110 -17.50 9.60 7.19
N THR A 111 -16.92 10.59 7.87
CA THR A 111 -15.46 10.78 7.95
C THR A 111 -14.72 9.62 8.60
N HIS A 112 -15.38 8.90 9.51
CA HIS A 112 -14.86 7.69 10.16
C HIS A 112 -14.72 6.48 9.20
N LEU A 113 -15.26 6.56 7.98
CA LEU A 113 -15.18 5.47 7.01
C LEU A 113 -13.87 5.46 6.21
N ASN A 114 -13.00 6.46 6.34
CA ASN A 114 -11.73 6.48 5.62
C ASN A 114 -10.95 5.17 5.84
N GLN A 115 -10.50 4.55 4.75
CA GLN A 115 -9.77 3.28 4.79
C GLN A 115 -8.60 3.32 3.80
N ASN A 116 -7.45 2.84 4.25
CA ASN A 116 -6.27 2.59 3.44
C ASN A 116 -5.69 1.23 3.86
N ILE A 117 -6.17 0.16 3.22
CA ILE A 117 -5.81 -1.20 3.61
C ILE A 117 -5.43 -1.98 2.36
N PHE A 118 -4.23 -2.57 2.40
CA PHE A 118 -3.75 -3.49 1.38
C PHE A 118 -3.28 -4.79 2.02
N CYS A 119 -3.55 -5.88 1.31
CA CYS A 119 -3.13 -7.22 1.67
C CYS A 119 -2.36 -7.84 0.50
N PHE A 120 -1.19 -8.39 0.82
CA PHE A 120 -0.29 -9.01 -0.14
C PHE A 120 0.10 -10.41 0.29
N ILE A 121 0.31 -11.26 -0.72
CA ILE A 121 1.05 -12.52 -0.56
C ILE A 121 2.05 -12.57 -1.72
N GLY A 122 3.32 -12.58 -1.38
CA GLY A 122 4.42 -12.55 -2.34
C GLY A 122 5.69 -13.15 -1.77
N ARG A 123 6.72 -13.27 -2.61
CA ARG A 123 8.05 -13.71 -2.18
C ARG A 123 9.00 -12.53 -2.12
N LEU A 124 9.84 -12.48 -1.10
CA LEU A 124 10.89 -11.46 -0.99
C LEU A 124 11.85 -11.52 -2.19
N GLY A 125 12.12 -10.37 -2.81
CA GLY A 125 13.09 -10.24 -3.91
C GLY A 125 14.54 -10.16 -3.45
N SER A 126 14.72 -9.56 -2.29
CA SER A 126 16.00 -9.29 -1.63
C SER A 126 15.92 -9.70 -0.16
N ASP A 127 17.07 -9.78 0.50
CA ASP A 127 17.10 -9.85 1.96
C ASP A 127 16.56 -8.53 2.55
N PRO A 128 15.89 -8.58 3.71
CA PRO A 128 15.48 -7.36 4.41
C PRO A 128 16.68 -6.54 4.85
N VAL A 129 16.60 -5.22 4.65
CA VAL A 129 17.64 -4.28 5.06
C VAL A 129 17.18 -3.55 6.32
N LEU A 130 17.80 -3.87 7.46
CA LEU A 130 17.59 -3.16 8.72
C LEU A 130 18.44 -1.88 8.75
N ARG A 131 17.82 -0.75 9.07
CA ARG A 131 18.47 0.55 9.26
C ARG A 131 17.90 1.26 10.49
N THR A 132 18.76 2.03 11.14
CA THR A 132 18.33 2.98 12.17
C THR A 132 17.95 4.29 11.48
N THR A 133 16.73 4.76 11.75
CA THR A 133 16.26 6.10 11.37
C THR A 133 16.25 6.99 12.62
N PRO A 134 16.11 8.32 12.49
CA PRO A 134 15.95 9.21 13.65
C PRO A 134 14.78 8.82 14.58
N LYS A 135 13.86 7.98 14.09
CA LYS A 135 12.64 7.58 14.77
C LYS A 135 12.63 6.16 15.30
N GLY A 136 13.68 5.38 15.02
CA GLY A 136 13.76 3.99 15.45
C GLY A 136 14.28 3.05 14.38
N GLN A 137 14.09 1.75 14.60
CA GLN A 137 14.49 0.73 13.65
C GLN A 137 13.50 0.64 12.50
N MET A 138 14.02 0.47 11.29
CA MET A 138 13.22 0.25 10.09
C MET A 138 13.82 -0.89 9.28
N VAL A 139 12.96 -1.78 8.80
CA VAL A 139 13.31 -2.81 7.83
C VAL A 139 12.59 -2.52 6.53
N SER A 140 13.32 -2.49 5.42
CA SER A 140 12.73 -2.46 4.09
C SER A 140 13.12 -3.65 3.22
N PHE A 141 12.21 -4.04 2.33
CA PHE A 141 12.38 -5.09 1.33
C PHE A 141 11.31 -4.97 0.24
N ASP A 142 11.56 -5.61 -0.90
CA ASP A 142 10.57 -5.74 -1.97
C ASP A 142 9.96 -7.14 -1.98
N ILE A 143 8.66 -7.24 -2.25
CA ILE A 143 8.01 -8.52 -2.55
C ILE A 143 7.53 -8.60 -3.99
N ALA A 144 7.70 -9.76 -4.60
CA ALA A 144 7.16 -10.12 -5.90
C ALA A 144 5.74 -10.68 -5.75
N CYS A 145 4.76 -9.93 -6.25
CA CYS A 145 3.36 -10.32 -6.36
C CYS A 145 3.05 -10.70 -7.81
N ASN A 146 2.91 -12.00 -8.08
CA ASN A 146 2.63 -12.49 -9.43
C ASN A 146 1.13 -12.42 -9.75
N GLU A 147 0.84 -11.97 -10.96
CA GLU A 147 -0.49 -11.95 -11.57
C GLU A 147 -0.42 -12.69 -12.90
N TYR A 148 -1.45 -13.46 -13.22
CA TYR A 148 -1.57 -14.12 -14.51
C TYR A 148 -2.69 -13.45 -15.28
N TYR A 149 -2.38 -12.90 -16.46
CA TYR A 149 -3.35 -12.27 -17.34
C TYR A 149 -3.12 -12.76 -18.77
N LYS A 150 -4.15 -13.33 -19.40
CA LYS A 150 -4.10 -13.90 -20.77
C LYS A 150 -2.93 -14.86 -21.00
N GLY A 151 -2.53 -15.63 -19.98
CA GLY A 151 -1.42 -16.57 -20.06
C GLY A 151 -0.04 -15.95 -19.82
N GLU A 152 0.07 -14.62 -19.74
CA GLU A 152 1.30 -13.94 -19.39
C GLU A 152 1.38 -13.71 -17.88
N LYS A 153 2.55 -14.01 -17.33
CA LYS A 153 2.89 -13.73 -15.93
C LYS A 153 3.42 -12.31 -15.83
N ASN A 154 2.69 -11.46 -15.11
CA ASN A 154 3.14 -10.13 -14.74
C ASN A 154 3.54 -10.12 -13.26
N THR A 155 4.73 -9.62 -12.94
CA THR A 155 5.21 -9.52 -11.56
C THR A 155 5.16 -8.07 -11.11
N GLN A 156 4.34 -7.78 -10.10
CA GLN A 156 4.33 -6.51 -9.40
C GLN A 156 5.34 -6.54 -8.25
N TRP A 157 6.29 -5.62 -8.27
CA TRP A 157 7.25 -5.43 -7.19
C TRP A 157 6.74 -4.36 -6.24
N ILE A 158 6.48 -4.74 -4.99
CA ILE A 158 5.89 -3.87 -3.97
C ILE A 158 6.91 -3.62 -2.87
N LYS A 159 7.24 -2.35 -2.66
CA LYS A 159 8.08 -1.86 -1.56
C LYS A 159 7.37 -2.00 -0.23
N MET A 160 8.05 -2.61 0.73
CA MET A 160 7.55 -2.82 2.09
C MET A 160 8.47 -2.12 3.08
N ALA A 161 7.88 -1.47 4.08
CA ALA A 161 8.59 -1.01 5.26
C ALA A 161 7.88 -1.40 6.54
N ILE A 162 8.68 -1.89 7.47
CA ILE A 162 8.28 -2.28 8.81
C ILE A 162 9.08 -1.42 9.78
N PHE A 163 8.44 -0.90 10.83
CA PHE A 163 9.07 -0.01 11.81
C PHE A 163 9.11 -0.63 13.21
N ASN A 164 10.00 -0.09 14.04
CA ASN A 164 10.14 -0.34 15.46
C ASN A 164 10.30 -1.83 15.79
N LYS A 165 9.73 -2.30 16.90
CA LYS A 165 9.87 -3.67 17.40
C LYS A 165 9.54 -4.75 16.36
N THR A 166 8.59 -4.47 15.46
CA THR A 166 8.23 -5.42 14.39
C THR A 166 9.30 -5.53 13.29
N ALA A 167 10.15 -4.51 13.13
CA ALA A 167 11.23 -4.47 12.16
C ALA A 167 12.36 -5.44 12.54
N GLU A 168 12.80 -5.43 13.79
CA GLU A 168 13.86 -6.33 14.28
C GLU A 168 13.48 -7.81 14.12
N ASN A 169 12.23 -8.14 14.45
CA ASN A 169 11.67 -9.47 14.24
C ASN A 169 11.64 -9.85 12.76
N ALA A 170 11.24 -8.92 11.88
CA ALA A 170 11.22 -9.15 10.45
C ALA A 170 12.63 -9.39 9.88
N ALA A 171 13.64 -8.59 10.29
CA ALA A 171 15.03 -8.79 9.89
C ALA A 171 15.57 -10.18 10.28
N THR A 172 15.12 -10.71 11.42
CA THR A 172 15.58 -12.01 11.94
C THR A 172 14.90 -13.21 11.26
N ILE A 173 13.64 -13.04 10.87
CA ILE A 173 12.78 -14.14 10.37
C ILE A 173 12.70 -14.19 8.84
N LEU A 174 12.67 -13.02 8.20
CA LEU A 174 12.54 -12.91 6.75
C LEU A 174 13.92 -12.99 6.08
N SER A 175 13.92 -13.47 4.84
CA SER A 175 15.11 -13.61 3.98
C SER A 175 14.64 -13.63 2.53
N ARG A 176 15.56 -13.43 1.60
CA ARG A 176 15.28 -13.50 0.17
C ARG A 176 14.55 -14.79 -0.18
N GLY A 177 13.51 -14.68 -1.02
CA GLY A 177 12.71 -15.80 -1.49
C GLY A 177 11.63 -16.30 -0.52
N ARG A 178 11.65 -15.88 0.75
CA ARG A 178 10.64 -16.22 1.77
C ARG A 178 9.24 -15.84 1.30
N LEU A 179 8.27 -16.75 1.44
CA LEU A 179 6.86 -16.45 1.18
C LEU A 179 6.26 -15.72 2.39
N VAL A 180 5.63 -14.57 2.16
CA VAL A 180 5.11 -13.72 3.23
C VAL A 180 3.69 -13.24 2.92
N TYR A 181 2.83 -13.22 3.94
CA TYR A 181 1.61 -12.42 3.99
C TYR A 181 1.94 -11.08 4.62
N VAL A 182 1.42 -9.99 4.03
CA VAL A 182 1.60 -8.63 4.54
C VAL A 182 0.26 -7.90 4.48
N GLU A 183 -0.09 -7.21 5.57
CA GLU A 183 -1.16 -6.22 5.62
C GLU A 183 -0.56 -4.86 5.97
N GLY A 184 -1.00 -3.81 5.29
CA GLY A 184 -0.51 -2.47 5.54
C GLY A 184 -1.30 -1.42 4.80
N LYS A 185 -0.71 -0.22 4.74
CA LYS A 185 -1.30 0.95 4.08
C LYS A 185 -0.35 1.49 3.04
N VAL A 186 -0.88 1.97 1.91
CA VAL A 186 -0.03 2.66 0.93
C VAL A 186 0.41 4.00 1.51
N HIS A 187 1.67 4.33 1.34
CA HIS A 187 2.22 5.61 1.75
C HIS A 187 3.20 6.11 0.70
N THR A 188 3.22 7.42 0.52
CA THR A 188 4.15 8.10 -0.38
C THR A 188 4.95 9.12 0.43
N SER A 189 6.26 8.97 0.44
CA SER A 189 7.21 9.89 1.07
C SER A 189 7.99 10.66 0.02
N GLU A 190 8.36 11.89 0.35
CA GLU A 190 9.28 12.73 -0.42
C GLU A 190 10.60 12.82 0.35
N TYR A 191 11.69 12.42 -0.28
CA TYR A 191 13.02 12.44 0.33
C TYR A 191 14.02 13.11 -0.60
N GLU A 192 15.07 13.69 -0.03
CA GLU A 192 16.16 14.24 -0.81
C GLU A 192 17.24 13.18 -1.03
N LYS A 193 17.71 13.08 -2.27
CA LYS A 193 18.87 12.25 -2.62
C LYS A 193 19.71 12.97 -3.65
N ASP A 194 20.99 13.14 -3.36
CA ASP A 194 21.96 13.80 -4.24
C ASP A 194 21.53 15.24 -4.63
N GLY A 195 20.87 15.96 -3.71
CA GLY A 195 20.35 17.32 -3.95
C GLY A 195 19.03 17.37 -4.74
N GLU A 196 18.46 16.23 -5.11
CA GLU A 196 17.21 16.14 -5.85
C GLU A 196 16.09 15.59 -4.96
N LYS A 197 14.92 16.24 -4.99
CA LYS A 197 13.70 15.69 -4.40
C LYS A 197 13.24 14.46 -5.17
N LYS A 198 13.02 13.36 -4.45
CA LYS A 198 12.54 12.08 -4.96
C LYS A 198 11.28 11.68 -4.21
N THR A 199 10.38 11.02 -4.93
CA THR A 199 9.17 10.46 -4.34
C THR A 199 9.30 8.94 -4.29
N SER A 200 8.93 8.35 -3.17
CA SER A 200 8.87 6.89 -3.00
C SER A 200 7.49 6.48 -2.52
N THR A 201 6.83 5.59 -3.25
CA THR A 201 5.57 5.00 -2.81
C THR A 201 5.80 3.55 -2.43
N GLY A 202 5.33 3.16 -1.25
CA GLY A 202 5.44 1.82 -0.71
C GLY A 202 4.29 1.49 0.23
N ILE A 203 4.43 0.39 0.95
CA ILE A 203 3.49 -0.06 1.96
C ILE A 203 4.15 0.05 3.33
N ILE A 204 3.51 0.81 4.23
CA ILE A 204 3.82 0.75 5.65
C ILE A 204 3.07 -0.47 6.21
N VAL A 205 3.83 -1.45 6.68
CA VAL A 205 3.34 -2.78 7.05
C VAL A 205 2.85 -2.80 8.48
N ARG A 206 1.54 -2.98 8.68
CA ARG A 206 0.90 -3.10 9.99
C ARG A 206 1.06 -4.50 10.58
N SER A 207 0.92 -5.53 9.75
CA SER A 207 1.10 -6.92 10.19
C SER A 207 1.68 -7.77 9.08
N TRP A 208 2.44 -8.80 9.45
CA TRP A 208 3.02 -9.72 8.50
C TRP A 208 3.13 -11.12 9.09
N LYS A 209 3.22 -12.12 8.20
CA LYS A 209 3.43 -13.52 8.58
C LYS A 209 4.21 -14.25 7.51
N ALA A 210 5.31 -14.90 7.90
CA ALA A 210 5.97 -15.86 7.02
C ALA A 210 5.07 -17.08 6.81
N LEU A 211 4.94 -17.52 5.56
CA LEU A 211 4.02 -18.60 5.16
C LEU A 211 4.73 -19.92 4.85
N ASP A 212 6.06 -19.93 4.76
CA ASP A 212 6.87 -21.14 4.58
C ASP A 212 7.75 -21.43 5.82
N LYS A 213 8.37 -22.62 5.88
CA LYS A 213 9.35 -22.98 6.93
C LYS A 213 10.72 -22.35 6.63
N LYS A 214 11.44 -21.91 7.66
CA LYS A 214 12.74 -21.22 7.49
C LYS A 214 13.68 -22.11 6.67
N PRO A 215 14.27 -21.62 5.56
CA PRO A 215 15.22 -22.41 4.78
C PRO A 215 16.41 -22.84 5.66
N GLY A 216 16.73 -24.15 5.67
CA GLY A 216 17.85 -24.69 6.45
C GLY A 216 17.49 -25.37 7.78
N PHE A 217 16.22 -25.39 8.19
CA PHE A 217 15.79 -26.21 9.34
C PHE A 217 15.55 -27.66 8.91
N GLN A 218 16.62 -28.44 8.79
CA GLN A 218 16.58 -29.87 8.48
C GLN A 218 16.56 -30.67 9.80
N GLY A 219 15.37 -30.80 10.39
CA GLY A 219 15.02 -31.86 11.35
C GLY A 219 15.35 -31.65 12.83
N SER A 220 14.32 -31.34 13.62
CA SER A 220 13.87 -32.25 14.68
C SER A 220 12.35 -32.19 14.73
N SER A 221 11.72 -33.36 14.68
CA SER A 221 10.29 -33.54 14.94
C SER A 221 10.06 -33.42 16.44
N GLU A 222 9.93 -32.18 16.93
CA GLU A 222 9.40 -31.92 18.26
C GLU A 222 8.25 -30.91 18.14
N SER A 223 7.19 -31.28 18.85
CA SER A 223 5.91 -30.62 19.04
C SER A 223 5.80 -29.19 18.55
N PHE A 224 4.81 -28.94 17.69
CA PHE A 224 4.33 -27.60 17.38
C PHE A 224 3.88 -26.90 18.68
N SER A 225 4.81 -26.24 19.36
CA SER A 225 4.50 -25.07 20.17
C SER A 225 4.04 -24.03 19.17
N GLN A 226 2.71 -23.92 19.08
CA GLN A 226 2.03 -22.84 18.41
C GLN A 226 2.41 -21.55 19.13
N ASP A 227 3.59 -20.99 18.82
CA ASP A 227 3.86 -19.58 19.04
C ASP A 227 2.92 -18.83 18.10
N SER A 228 1.69 -18.69 18.56
CA SER A 228 0.79 -17.66 18.11
C SER A 228 1.51 -16.35 18.38
N TYR A 229 2.23 -15.85 17.37
CA TYR A 229 2.46 -14.42 17.26
C TYR A 229 1.07 -13.79 17.11
N GLN A 230 0.44 -13.53 18.25
CA GLN A 230 -0.68 -12.62 18.36
C GLN A 230 -0.08 -11.28 17.94
N PRO A 231 -0.54 -10.65 16.83
CA PRO A 231 -0.24 -9.25 16.63
C PRO A 231 -0.86 -8.54 17.83
N GLN A 232 -0.04 -8.17 18.82
CA GLN A 232 -0.47 -7.20 19.80
C GLN A 232 -0.79 -5.94 18.98
N ASP A 233 -2.04 -5.47 19.08
CA ASP A 233 -2.44 -4.13 18.66
C ASP A 233 -1.69 -3.11 19.54
N GLU A 234 -0.36 -3.05 19.41
CA GLU A 234 0.44 -1.89 19.80
C GLU A 234 0.34 -0.86 18.66
N THR A 235 -0.88 -0.43 18.36
CA THR A 235 -1.15 0.65 17.40
C THR A 235 -0.59 1.99 17.86
N ASN A 236 -0.17 2.10 19.13
CA ASN A 236 0.30 3.34 19.76
C ASN A 236 1.74 3.73 19.44
N GLY A 237 2.57 2.83 18.88
CA GLY A 237 3.95 3.15 18.46
C GLY A 237 4.16 3.11 16.96
N PHE A 238 3.09 2.91 16.17
CA PHE A 238 3.16 2.59 14.75
C PHE A 238 3.14 3.83 13.83
N TYR A 239 2.87 5.00 14.40
CA TYR A 239 2.58 6.21 13.62
C TYR A 239 3.35 7.44 14.13
N ASP A 240 4.49 7.29 14.81
CA ASP A 240 5.22 8.49 15.23
C ASP A 240 5.60 9.35 14.01
N ALA A 241 5.06 10.57 14.04
CA ALA A 241 4.98 11.53 12.95
C ALA A 241 6.32 11.81 12.28
N ASP A 242 6.28 12.03 10.95
CA ASP A 242 7.37 12.44 10.02
C ASP A 242 7.98 11.33 9.12
N ASP A 243 7.20 10.29 8.77
CA ASP A 243 7.67 9.22 7.86
C ASP A 243 7.79 9.74 6.42
N ASP A 244 7.27 10.95 6.20
CA ASP A 244 7.22 11.64 4.93
C ASP A 244 8.61 11.93 4.36
N GLU A 245 9.67 11.94 5.19
CA GLU A 245 11.07 12.12 4.76
C GLU A 245 11.88 10.81 4.71
N ILE A 246 11.31 9.70 5.17
CA ILE A 246 12.02 8.43 5.24
C ILE A 246 11.86 7.70 3.89
N PRO A 247 12.96 7.47 3.16
CA PRO A 247 12.89 6.68 1.93
C PRO A 247 12.58 5.23 2.28
N PHE A 248 11.70 4.60 1.51
CA PHE A 248 11.46 3.15 1.52
C PHE A 248 12.65 2.36 0.97
#